data_AF-A0A5C0ZXF6-F1
#
_entry.id   AF-A0A5C0ZXF6-F1
#
_cell.length_a   1.000
_cell.length_b   1.000
_cell.length_c   1.000
_cell.angle_alpha   90.00
_cell.angle_beta   90.00
_cell.angle_gamma   90.00
#
_symmetry.space_group_name_H-M   'P 1'
#
loop_
_entity.id
_entity.type
_entity.pdbx_description
1 polymer ?
#
loop_
_entity_poly.entity_id
_entity_poly.type
_entity_poly.pdbx_seq_one_letter_code
_entity_poly.pdbx_strand_id
1 'polypeptide(L)'
;MSFKPARKSETSEAKSLSQQEDEAYVINVINAISRDRHDISLTLNALEDPVSARIRHVNTQAGTMSLAIAGLQDISDDHLLDSSIMLDAEKINGPAGSESIHFEDIEPIRVRHFGEFLEIQCALPNSLFTTNRRGGVRIPFIQGMKASAEIEVYTGLPPIQAQLRNLSLGGCMLEFPLRECAHFDINGYLPAMAISFPNGEEITLEARVRHVRPAGRSHHAIIGVSFEGMSSQLDQRLSYLVGEAESELAYRLGMDTRHSHRSPLFIEKYTAATTEPPPAPEENTTPMLKAFREIARQLHITLLHLKNGHHLSGNALYDSADTLIHLLDRDRQQTLYALHCLQDEPQWLSHSLCVAGQLGDILLPTRQFSFQTRDIIVCALLHQMGKPLMLGKQMPSLETPLTSQQREYLSGHVEVLNGHLDKLEWLNRDTYRDVIMGANECLDGSGYPEHRTAKDLNDIARITAIINRLDTLQRGRNKRSGMTPFEAYQYVYNQPEKYDQQWVTRYIQRHGFYPIGSLVRFSQGFLAWVMKVDAHGQPEQVRVVKNLAHHSMSLDTILTPVDFSQLGELEASERPDDYQLSPF
;
A
#
# COMPACT_ATOMS: atom_id res chain seq x y z
N MET A 1 -21.09 -64.87 34.55
CA MET A 1 -20.63 -64.44 33.21
C MET A 1 -20.18 -63.00 33.33
N SER A 2 -18.87 -62.77 33.19
CA SER A 2 -18.21 -61.47 33.32
C SER A 2 -18.47 -60.59 32.11
N PHE A 3 -18.87 -59.34 32.34
CA PHE A 3 -18.71 -58.26 31.36
C PHE A 3 -17.52 -57.40 31.79
N LYS A 4 -16.43 -57.44 31.00
CA LYS A 4 -15.31 -56.50 31.07
C LYS A 4 -15.75 -55.14 30.53
N PRO A 5 -15.26 -54.01 31.06
CA PRO A 5 -15.25 -52.75 30.33
C PRO A 5 -14.03 -52.71 29.39
N ALA A 6 -14.22 -52.29 28.14
CA ALA A 6 -13.16 -51.95 27.21
C ALA A 6 -13.48 -50.62 26.52
N ARG A 7 -12.41 -49.90 26.16
CA ARG A 7 -12.33 -48.67 25.36
C ARG A 7 -12.63 -47.34 26.05
N LYS A 8 -11.66 -46.89 26.85
CA LYS A 8 -11.38 -45.46 27.11
C LYS A 8 -9.98 -45.02 26.64
N SER A 9 -9.16 -45.90 26.03
CA SER A 9 -7.78 -45.59 25.63
C SER A 9 -7.61 -45.11 24.18
N GLU A 10 -8.44 -45.58 23.23
CA GLU A 10 -8.24 -45.28 21.79
C GLU A 10 -8.53 -43.81 21.39
N THR A 11 -9.34 -43.07 22.14
CA THR A 11 -9.64 -41.64 21.85
C THR A 11 -8.60 -40.66 22.40
N SER A 12 -7.78 -41.08 23.37
CA SER A 12 -6.68 -40.28 23.91
C SER A 12 -5.43 -40.42 23.04
N GLU A 13 -5.15 -41.63 22.56
CA GLU A 13 -3.98 -41.92 21.71
C GLU A 13 -4.13 -41.31 20.30
N ALA A 14 -5.33 -41.35 19.71
CA ALA A 14 -5.58 -40.74 18.40
C ALA A 14 -5.46 -39.19 18.42
N LYS A 15 -5.81 -38.57 19.55
CA LYS A 15 -5.66 -37.12 19.76
C LYS A 15 -4.20 -36.70 20.01
N SER A 16 -3.41 -37.55 20.69
CA SER A 16 -1.99 -37.30 20.91
C SER A 16 -1.15 -37.53 19.65
N LEU A 17 -1.53 -38.50 18.81
CA LEU A 17 -0.87 -38.77 17.52
C LEU A 17 -1.10 -37.63 16.52
N SER A 18 -2.34 -37.12 16.40
CA SER A 18 -2.63 -35.97 15.53
C SER A 18 -1.90 -34.70 15.98
N GLN A 19 -1.77 -34.48 17.29
CA GLN A 19 -1.07 -33.33 17.86
C GLN A 19 0.45 -33.41 17.66
N GLN A 20 1.05 -34.60 17.68
CA GLN A 20 2.47 -34.79 17.37
C GLN A 20 2.78 -34.64 15.87
N GLU A 21 1.86 -35.02 14.99
CA GLU A 21 1.99 -34.82 13.54
C GLU A 21 1.87 -33.34 13.15
N ASP A 22 0.94 -32.60 13.78
CA ASP A 22 0.82 -31.14 13.68
C ASP A 22 2.13 -30.42 14.07
N GLU A 23 2.70 -30.77 15.23
CA GLU A 23 3.91 -30.17 15.76
C GLU A 23 5.12 -30.42 14.85
N ALA A 24 5.28 -31.65 14.34
CA ALA A 24 6.35 -32.01 13.42
C ALA A 24 6.28 -31.24 12.09
N TYR A 25 5.07 -31.00 11.58
CA TYR A 25 4.88 -30.22 10.36
C TYR A 25 5.18 -28.73 10.57
N VAL A 26 4.66 -28.13 11.66
CA VAL A 26 4.97 -26.72 11.98
C VAL A 26 6.48 -26.52 12.13
N ILE A 27 7.17 -27.46 12.78
CA ILE A 27 8.63 -27.49 12.86
C ILE A 27 9.26 -27.51 11.46
N ASN A 28 8.76 -28.33 10.54
CA ASN A 28 9.27 -28.39 9.17
C ASN A 28 9.06 -27.07 8.41
N VAL A 29 7.90 -26.44 8.55
CA VAL A 29 7.60 -25.13 7.94
C VAL A 29 8.52 -24.05 8.51
N ILE A 30 8.66 -23.95 9.83
CA ILE A 30 9.53 -22.96 10.47
C ILE A 30 10.99 -23.20 10.09
N ASN A 31 11.42 -24.47 10.00
CA ASN A 31 12.75 -24.81 9.52
C ASN A 31 12.94 -24.46 8.03
N ALA A 32 11.92 -24.61 7.19
CA ALA A 32 11.97 -24.20 5.80
C ALA A 32 12.08 -22.68 5.68
N ILE A 33 11.25 -21.93 6.42
CA ILE A 33 11.31 -20.46 6.52
C ILE A 33 12.70 -20.00 6.95
N SER A 34 13.28 -20.66 7.95
CA SER A 34 14.62 -20.33 8.46
C SER A 34 15.76 -20.67 7.50
N ARG A 35 15.59 -21.64 6.59
CA ARG A 35 16.62 -22.09 5.64
C ARG A 35 16.56 -21.34 4.31
N ASP A 36 15.35 -21.09 3.83
CA ASP A 36 15.10 -20.37 2.59
C ASP A 36 15.16 -18.85 2.82
N ARG A 37 15.39 -18.09 1.75
CA ARG A 37 15.41 -16.61 1.83
C ARG A 37 13.99 -16.08 1.99
N HIS A 38 13.53 -15.96 3.23
CA HIS A 38 12.30 -15.25 3.58
C HIS A 38 12.62 -13.90 4.22
N ASP A 39 11.83 -12.89 3.89
CA ASP A 39 11.72 -11.68 4.68
C ASP A 39 10.72 -11.98 5.81
N ILE A 40 11.17 -11.87 7.05
CA ILE A 40 10.36 -12.19 8.22
C ILE A 40 10.04 -10.88 8.92
N SER A 41 8.77 -10.65 9.17
CA SER A 41 8.30 -9.51 9.94
C SER A 41 7.45 -9.97 11.12
N LEU A 42 7.63 -9.29 12.25
CA LEU A 42 6.86 -9.52 13.46
C LEU A 42 5.95 -8.35 13.74
N THR A 43 4.68 -8.63 13.97
CA THR A 43 3.76 -7.66 14.56
C THR A 43 3.57 -8.06 16.03
N LEU A 44 3.92 -7.16 16.94
CA LEU A 44 3.67 -7.29 18.37
C LEU A 44 2.48 -6.41 18.73
N ASN A 45 1.60 -6.85 19.63
CA ASN A 45 0.54 -5.97 20.14
C ASN A 45 1.09 -4.68 20.80
N ALA A 46 2.30 -4.73 21.35
CA ALA A 46 2.99 -3.57 21.90
C ALA A 46 3.66 -2.67 20.85
N LEU A 47 3.67 -3.06 19.57
CA LEU A 47 4.27 -2.30 18.48
C LEU A 47 3.25 -1.77 17.49
N GLU A 48 3.51 -0.57 17.01
CA GLU A 48 2.67 0.10 16.03
C GLU A 48 3.00 -0.34 14.59
N ASP A 49 4.23 -0.78 14.36
CA ASP A 49 4.74 -1.21 13.05
C ASP A 49 5.29 -2.64 13.07
N PRO A 50 5.10 -3.40 11.97
CA PRO A 50 5.80 -4.66 11.77
C PRO A 50 7.32 -4.43 11.75
N VAL A 51 8.06 -5.22 12.52
CA VAL A 51 9.52 -5.14 12.60
C VAL A 51 10.17 -6.30 11.86
N SER A 52 11.26 -6.02 11.14
CA SER A 52 12.02 -7.08 10.49
C SER A 52 12.71 -7.95 11.54
N ALA A 53 12.60 -9.25 11.37
CA ALA A 53 13.19 -10.24 12.24
C ALA A 53 13.93 -11.30 11.44
N ARG A 54 14.73 -12.11 12.15
CA ARG A 54 15.33 -13.32 11.61
C ARG A 54 15.18 -14.45 12.61
N ILE A 55 14.75 -15.61 12.14
CA ILE A 55 14.83 -16.84 12.94
C ILE A 55 16.32 -17.20 13.06
N ARG A 56 16.85 -17.16 14.29
CA ARG A 56 18.24 -17.52 14.59
C ARG A 56 18.42 -18.97 14.93
N HIS A 57 17.47 -19.52 15.70
CA HIS A 57 17.55 -20.87 16.23
C HIS A 57 16.15 -21.46 16.39
N VAL A 58 16.00 -22.73 16.04
CA VAL A 58 14.79 -23.52 16.28
C VAL A 58 15.19 -24.71 17.15
N ASN A 59 14.69 -24.76 18.38
CA ASN A 59 14.90 -25.87 19.31
C ASN A 59 13.63 -26.73 19.38
N THR A 60 13.62 -27.80 18.61
CA THR A 60 12.51 -28.74 18.52
C THR A 60 12.29 -29.53 19.81
N GLN A 61 13.35 -29.84 20.57
CA GLN A 61 13.23 -30.58 21.83
C GLN A 61 12.62 -29.73 22.95
N ALA A 62 12.91 -28.43 22.93
CA ALA A 62 12.38 -27.49 23.91
C ALA A 62 11.05 -26.84 23.47
N GLY A 63 10.58 -27.09 22.24
CA GLY A 63 9.39 -26.43 21.71
C GLY A 63 9.56 -24.91 21.57
N THR A 64 10.77 -24.42 21.24
CA THR A 64 11.04 -22.97 21.19
C THR A 64 11.78 -22.52 19.93
N MET A 65 11.61 -21.27 19.53
CA MET A 65 12.40 -20.60 18.51
C MET A 65 12.94 -19.26 19.03
N SER A 66 14.03 -18.77 18.44
CA SER A 66 14.64 -17.48 18.77
C SER A 66 14.58 -16.55 17.57
N LEU A 67 13.98 -15.38 17.76
CA LEU A 67 13.81 -14.33 16.76
C LEU A 67 14.74 -13.17 17.11
N ALA A 68 15.64 -12.80 16.20
CA ALA A 68 16.46 -11.60 16.33
C ALA A 68 15.82 -10.43 15.62
N ILE A 69 15.70 -9.30 16.31
CA ILE A 69 15.04 -8.09 15.85
C ILE A 69 16.01 -6.92 16.01
N ALA A 70 16.21 -6.15 14.93
CA ALA A 70 16.99 -4.92 14.99
C ALA A 70 16.08 -3.75 15.40
N GLY A 71 16.58 -2.84 16.24
CA GLY A 71 15.92 -1.55 16.50
C GLY A 71 14.81 -1.52 17.57
N LEU A 72 14.64 -2.57 18.40
CA LEU A 72 13.67 -2.58 19.52
C LEU A 72 14.29 -2.35 20.91
N GLN A 73 15.40 -1.62 20.98
CA GLN A 73 16.16 -1.48 22.22
C GLN A 73 15.44 -0.63 23.28
N ASP A 74 14.47 0.19 22.86
CA ASP A 74 13.78 1.15 23.72
C ASP A 74 12.48 0.60 24.36
N ILE A 75 12.09 -0.64 24.05
CA ILE A 75 10.86 -1.25 24.58
C ILE A 75 11.17 -2.07 25.84
N SER A 76 10.36 -1.89 26.89
CA SER A 76 10.52 -2.66 28.12
C SER A 76 10.28 -4.15 27.89
N ASP A 77 11.14 -5.00 28.45
CA ASP A 77 11.03 -6.46 28.39
C ASP A 77 9.64 -6.95 28.82
N ASP A 78 9.04 -6.35 29.86
CA ASP A 78 7.71 -6.72 30.36
C ASP A 78 6.62 -6.53 29.29
N HIS A 79 6.65 -5.44 28.52
CA HIS A 79 5.70 -5.23 27.40
C HIS A 79 5.88 -6.25 26.28
N LEU A 80 7.12 -6.66 26.00
CA LEU A 80 7.40 -7.66 24.97
C LEU A 80 6.92 -9.04 25.43
N LEU A 81 7.06 -9.38 26.71
CA LEU A 81 6.62 -10.65 27.28
C LEU A 81 5.10 -10.75 27.43
N ASP A 82 4.42 -9.64 27.72
CA ASP A 82 2.95 -9.58 27.82
C ASP A 82 2.25 -9.50 26.44
N SER A 83 3.02 -9.41 25.35
CA SER A 83 2.50 -9.31 23.98
C SER A 83 2.22 -10.68 23.35
N SER A 84 1.28 -10.72 22.40
CA SER A 84 1.17 -11.82 21.44
C SER A 84 1.94 -11.42 20.18
N ILE A 85 2.73 -12.35 19.63
CA ILE A 85 3.50 -12.16 18.40
C ILE A 85 2.73 -12.75 17.23
N MET A 86 2.58 -11.95 16.19
CA MET A 86 2.25 -12.45 14.85
C MET A 86 3.52 -12.47 14.01
N LEU A 87 3.75 -13.57 13.29
CA LEU A 87 4.88 -13.74 12.39
C LEU A 87 4.38 -13.87 10.97
N ASP A 88 4.79 -12.96 10.10
CA ASP A 88 4.64 -13.06 8.65
C ASP A 88 6.00 -13.42 8.05
N ALA A 89 6.04 -14.44 7.19
CA ALA A 89 7.23 -14.83 6.43
C ALA A 89 6.92 -14.81 4.93
N GLU A 90 7.60 -13.93 4.20
CA GLU A 90 7.43 -13.74 2.76
C GLU A 90 8.65 -14.26 2.00
N LYS A 91 8.44 -15.06 0.97
CA LYS A 91 9.54 -15.59 0.17
C LYS A 91 10.17 -14.52 -0.73
N ILE A 92 11.48 -14.28 -0.58
CA ILE A 92 12.22 -13.28 -1.37
C ILE A 92 12.34 -13.75 -2.82
N ASN A 93 11.97 -12.88 -3.78
CA ASN A 93 11.98 -13.13 -5.24
C ASN A 93 11.04 -14.28 -5.68
N GLY A 94 9.93 -14.51 -4.99
CA GLY A 94 8.90 -15.40 -5.52
C GLY A 94 8.10 -14.74 -6.66
N PRO A 95 7.46 -15.51 -7.55
CA PRO A 95 6.54 -14.97 -8.55
C PRO A 95 5.39 -14.20 -7.87
N ALA A 96 4.74 -13.26 -8.56
CA ALA A 96 3.58 -12.53 -8.05
C ALA A 96 2.54 -13.51 -7.42
N GLY A 97 2.20 -13.29 -6.15
CA GLY A 97 1.49 -14.28 -5.32
C GLY A 97 2.40 -15.25 -4.56
N SER A 98 3.66 -14.87 -4.31
CA SER A 98 4.64 -15.65 -3.56
C SER A 98 4.13 -16.01 -2.16
N GLU A 99 4.50 -17.21 -1.72
CA GLU A 99 4.15 -17.79 -0.42
C GLU A 99 4.40 -16.77 0.72
N SER A 100 3.31 -16.30 1.33
CA SER A 100 3.34 -15.64 2.64
C SER A 100 2.79 -16.63 3.66
N ILE A 101 3.59 -16.94 4.67
CA ILE A 101 3.21 -17.82 5.76
C ILE A 101 2.93 -16.94 6.97
N HIS A 102 1.77 -17.13 7.56
CA HIS A 102 1.31 -16.36 8.70
C HIS A 102 1.12 -17.26 9.92
N PHE A 103 1.71 -16.85 11.04
CA PHE A 103 1.47 -17.44 12.35
C PHE A 103 0.92 -16.36 13.29
N GLU A 104 -0.12 -16.71 14.04
CA GLU A 104 -0.71 -15.88 15.09
C GLU A 104 -0.45 -16.48 16.46
N ASP A 105 -0.58 -15.65 17.51
CA ASP A 105 -0.57 -16.08 18.90
C ASP A 105 0.71 -16.81 19.34
N ILE A 106 1.86 -16.38 18.80
CA ILE A 106 3.18 -16.84 19.26
C ILE A 106 3.48 -16.19 20.61
N GLU A 107 3.68 -17.02 21.63
CA GLU A 107 3.97 -16.57 23.00
C GLU A 107 5.47 -16.28 23.19
N PRO A 108 5.85 -15.05 23.57
CA PRO A 108 7.20 -14.73 23.99
C PRO A 108 7.50 -15.34 25.37
N ILE A 109 8.64 -16.02 25.50
CA ILE A 109 9.09 -16.68 26.73
C ILE A 109 10.18 -15.87 27.43
N ARG A 110 11.10 -15.29 26.66
CA ARG A 110 12.26 -14.58 27.21
C ARG A 110 12.84 -13.57 26.23
N VAL A 111 13.26 -12.42 26.74
CA VAL A 111 13.97 -11.39 25.98
C VAL A 111 15.45 -11.36 26.38
N ARG A 112 16.35 -11.13 25.41
CA ARG A 112 17.79 -10.90 25.62
C ARG A 112 18.30 -9.78 24.73
N HIS A 113 19.12 -8.90 25.28
CA HIS A 113 19.71 -7.78 24.56
C HIS A 113 21.14 -8.09 24.11
N PHE A 114 21.43 -7.84 22.83
CA PHE A 114 22.73 -8.09 22.20
C PHE A 114 23.21 -6.87 21.41
N GLY A 115 23.40 -5.73 22.10
CA GLY A 115 24.04 -4.51 21.56
C GLY A 115 23.35 -3.89 20.34
N GLU A 116 23.49 -4.52 19.18
CA GLU A 116 22.93 -4.14 17.88
C GLU A 116 21.51 -4.69 17.64
N PHE A 117 21.10 -5.73 18.37
CA PHE A 117 19.78 -6.36 18.21
C PHE A 117 19.26 -6.96 19.52
N LEU A 118 17.97 -7.23 19.55
CA LEU A 118 17.27 -7.90 20.63
C LEU A 118 16.85 -9.30 20.16
N GLU A 119 16.95 -10.29 21.03
CA GLU A 119 16.53 -11.66 20.76
C GLU A 119 15.33 -12.01 21.64
N ILE A 120 14.21 -12.37 21.00
CA ILE A 120 13.02 -12.88 21.67
C ILE A 120 12.99 -14.40 21.47
N GLN A 121 13.07 -15.15 22.57
CA GLN A 121 12.77 -16.57 22.57
C GLN A 121 11.27 -16.74 22.71
N CYS A 122 10.66 -17.46 21.79
CA CYS A 122 9.22 -17.71 21.72
C CYS A 122 8.92 -19.21 21.76
N ALA A 123 7.71 -19.57 22.17
CA ALA A 123 7.17 -20.91 21.97
C ALA A 123 7.04 -21.19 20.46
N LEU A 124 7.32 -22.43 20.05
CA LEU A 124 6.93 -22.89 18.72
C LEU A 124 5.40 -22.96 18.66
N PRO A 125 4.76 -22.56 17.54
CA PRO A 125 3.34 -22.79 17.37
C PRO A 125 3.04 -24.29 17.45
N ASN A 126 2.06 -24.66 18.28
CA ASN A 126 1.73 -26.07 18.52
C ASN A 126 0.92 -26.71 17.38
N SER A 127 0.41 -25.90 16.45
CA SER A 127 -0.29 -26.34 15.24
C SER A 127 -0.36 -25.18 14.23
N LEU A 128 -0.68 -25.50 12.97
CA LEU A 128 -1.08 -24.49 11.98
C LEU A 128 -2.50 -23.95 12.27
N PHE A 129 -3.29 -24.67 13.05
CA PHE A 129 -4.63 -24.28 13.46
C PHE A 129 -4.57 -23.27 14.61
N THR A 130 -4.75 -21.99 14.30
CA THR A 130 -4.86 -20.98 15.36
C THR A 130 -6.25 -21.07 16.00
N THR A 131 -6.33 -21.41 17.29
CA THR A 131 -7.59 -21.33 18.05
C THR A 131 -7.78 -19.91 18.56
N ASN A 132 -8.86 -19.23 18.16
CA ASN A 132 -9.17 -17.91 18.71
C ASN A 132 -9.52 -18.02 20.21
N ARG A 133 -9.44 -16.91 20.96
CA ARG A 133 -9.86 -16.76 22.37
C ARG A 133 -11.28 -17.29 22.68
N ARG A 134 -12.13 -17.50 21.67
CA ARG A 134 -13.49 -18.07 21.77
C ARG A 134 -13.56 -19.57 21.45
N GLY A 135 -12.44 -20.26 21.27
CA GLY A 135 -12.35 -21.70 21.04
C GLY A 135 -12.66 -22.16 19.60
N GLY A 136 -12.81 -21.24 18.65
CA GLY A 136 -13.00 -21.57 17.23
C GLY A 136 -11.68 -21.86 16.52
N VAL A 137 -11.63 -22.96 15.78
CA VAL A 137 -10.50 -23.37 14.92
C VAL A 137 -10.47 -22.50 13.66
N ARG A 138 -9.31 -21.91 13.34
CA ARG A 138 -9.08 -21.25 12.04
C ARG A 138 -8.24 -22.16 11.16
N ILE A 139 -8.67 -22.31 9.91
CA ILE A 139 -8.01 -23.13 8.90
C ILE A 139 -7.15 -22.21 8.04
N PRO A 140 -5.81 -22.25 8.14
CA PRO A 140 -4.94 -21.49 7.25
C PRO A 140 -4.94 -22.06 5.84
N PHE A 141 -4.87 -21.19 4.85
CA PHE A 141 -4.81 -21.57 3.44
C PHE A 141 -3.35 -21.62 3.01
N ILE A 142 -2.86 -22.84 2.80
CA ILE A 142 -1.48 -23.10 2.37
C ILE A 142 -1.39 -23.23 0.84
N GLN A 143 -0.19 -23.52 0.33
CA GLN A 143 0.05 -23.62 -1.12
C GLN A 143 -0.97 -24.55 -1.81
N GLY A 144 -1.65 -23.99 -2.81
CA GLY A 144 -2.66 -24.67 -3.62
C GLY A 144 -4.08 -24.66 -3.04
N MET A 145 -4.29 -24.13 -1.83
CA MET A 145 -5.61 -23.77 -1.30
C MET A 145 -5.93 -22.33 -1.67
N LYS A 146 -6.44 -22.10 -2.88
CA LYS A 146 -6.80 -20.75 -3.37
C LYS A 146 -8.28 -20.48 -3.12
N ALA A 147 -8.60 -19.30 -2.61
CA ALA A 147 -9.95 -18.74 -2.65
C ALA A 147 -9.85 -17.21 -2.65
N SER A 148 -10.78 -16.55 -3.33
CA SER A 148 -10.86 -15.09 -3.40
C SER A 148 -12.09 -14.57 -2.65
N ALA A 149 -12.06 -13.28 -2.33
CA ALA A 149 -13.21 -12.55 -1.84
C ALA A 149 -13.42 -11.27 -2.64
N GLU A 150 -14.67 -10.98 -2.96
CA GLU A 150 -15.12 -9.66 -3.42
C GLU A 150 -15.78 -8.94 -2.24
N ILE A 151 -15.21 -7.80 -1.83
CA ILE A 151 -15.64 -7.07 -0.64
C ILE A 151 -16.36 -5.79 -1.05
N GLU A 152 -17.67 -5.74 -0.82
CA GLU A 152 -18.45 -4.50 -0.95
C GLU A 152 -18.27 -3.67 0.33
N VAL A 153 -17.58 -2.53 0.22
CA VAL A 153 -17.43 -1.59 1.35
C VAL A 153 -18.56 -0.57 1.37
N TYR A 154 -18.90 0.00 0.21
CA TYR A 154 -19.99 0.95 0.04
C TYR A 154 -20.87 0.54 -1.12
N THR A 155 -22.19 0.63 -0.93
CA THR A 155 -23.16 0.22 -1.93
C THR A 155 -23.06 1.02 -3.22
N GLY A 156 -23.01 0.31 -4.34
CA GLY A 156 -22.91 0.89 -5.69
C GLY A 156 -21.50 1.22 -6.16
N LEU A 157 -20.46 0.93 -5.37
CA LEU A 157 -19.08 0.95 -5.82
C LEU A 157 -18.61 -0.45 -6.22
N PRO A 158 -17.61 -0.57 -7.12
CA PRO A 158 -16.97 -1.85 -7.42
C PRO A 158 -16.42 -2.50 -6.14
N PRO A 159 -16.57 -3.84 -5.98
CA PRO A 159 -16.02 -4.52 -4.82
C PRO A 159 -14.49 -4.54 -4.86
N ILE A 160 -13.88 -4.54 -3.68
CA ILE A 160 -12.43 -4.70 -3.52
C ILE A 160 -12.11 -6.20 -3.59
N GLN A 161 -11.16 -6.55 -4.46
CA GLN A 161 -10.69 -7.92 -4.63
C GLN A 161 -9.66 -8.28 -3.57
N ALA A 162 -9.83 -9.44 -2.94
CA ALA A 162 -8.94 -9.95 -1.91
C ALA A 162 -8.72 -11.47 -2.03
N GLN A 163 -7.66 -11.98 -1.42
CA GLN A 163 -7.35 -13.40 -1.32
C GLN A 163 -7.57 -13.88 0.12
N LEU A 164 -8.15 -15.06 0.30
CA LEU A 164 -8.30 -15.66 1.63
C LEU A 164 -6.97 -16.20 2.13
N ARG A 165 -6.64 -15.87 3.38
CA ARG A 165 -5.48 -16.40 4.11
C ARG A 165 -5.86 -17.43 5.16
N ASN A 166 -7.04 -17.29 5.77
CA ASN A 166 -7.62 -18.31 6.62
C ASN A 166 -9.15 -18.22 6.63
N LEU A 167 -9.81 -19.28 7.11
CA LEU A 167 -11.26 -19.32 7.29
C LEU A 167 -11.63 -20.01 8.61
N SER A 168 -12.67 -19.52 9.27
CA SER A 168 -13.28 -20.13 10.45
C SER A 168 -14.79 -19.91 10.48
N LEU A 169 -15.49 -20.53 11.43
CA LEU A 169 -16.93 -20.28 11.62
C LEU A 169 -17.26 -18.83 12.01
N GLY A 170 -16.31 -18.11 12.62
CA GLY A 170 -16.56 -16.78 13.16
C GLY A 170 -16.01 -15.63 12.32
N GLY A 171 -15.29 -15.93 11.24
CA GLY A 171 -14.59 -14.92 10.45
C GLY A 171 -13.48 -15.50 9.58
N CYS A 172 -12.81 -14.61 8.85
CA CYS A 172 -11.66 -14.93 8.00
C CYS A 172 -10.63 -13.81 8.03
N MET A 173 -9.46 -14.12 7.48
CA MET A 173 -8.41 -13.16 7.20
C MET A 173 -8.21 -13.07 5.70
N LEU A 174 -8.10 -11.85 5.20
CA LEU A 174 -8.01 -11.54 3.78
C LEU A 174 -6.77 -10.70 3.53
N GLU A 175 -6.16 -10.89 2.37
CA GLU A 175 -5.06 -10.09 1.87
C GLU A 175 -5.46 -9.37 0.59
N PHE A 176 -5.09 -8.10 0.48
CA PHE A 176 -5.44 -7.23 -0.65
C PHE A 176 -4.37 -6.15 -0.85
N PRO A 177 -4.32 -5.48 -2.01
CA PRO A 177 -3.32 -4.45 -2.27
C PRO A 177 -3.38 -3.31 -1.25
N LEU A 178 -2.23 -2.87 -0.74
CA LEU A 178 -2.14 -1.86 0.33
C LEU A 178 -2.83 -0.54 -0.05
N ARG A 179 -2.86 -0.18 -1.33
CA ARG A 179 -3.57 0.99 -1.86
C ARG A 179 -5.06 1.06 -1.55
N GLU A 180 -5.71 -0.08 -1.32
CA GLU A 180 -7.14 -0.15 -1.01
C GLU A 180 -7.42 0.08 0.49
N CYS A 181 -6.37 0.14 1.33
CA CYS A 181 -6.52 0.18 2.79
C CYS A 181 -7.32 1.39 3.30
N ALA A 182 -7.35 2.49 2.53
CA ALA A 182 -8.08 3.70 2.86
C ALA A 182 -9.59 3.47 3.05
N HIS A 183 -10.15 2.42 2.42
CA HIS A 183 -11.58 2.08 2.49
C HIS A 183 -11.98 1.34 3.76
N PHE A 184 -11.03 0.83 4.55
CA PHE A 184 -11.34 -0.01 5.71
C PHE A 184 -11.08 0.73 7.02
N ASP A 185 -12.12 0.80 7.85
CA ASP A 185 -12.03 1.30 9.23
C ASP A 185 -12.17 0.15 10.22
N ILE A 186 -11.47 0.23 11.35
CA ILE A 186 -11.67 -0.71 12.46
C ILE A 186 -13.12 -0.62 12.94
N ASN A 187 -13.77 -1.78 13.12
CA ASN A 187 -15.20 -1.93 13.40
C ASN A 187 -16.15 -1.49 12.26
N GLY A 188 -15.60 -1.15 11.08
CA GLY A 188 -16.36 -0.88 9.87
C GLY A 188 -17.23 -2.07 9.46
N TYR A 189 -18.46 -1.79 9.04
CA TYR A 189 -19.40 -2.79 8.58
C TYR A 189 -19.24 -3.02 7.08
N LEU A 190 -19.16 -4.28 6.67
CA LEU A 190 -19.06 -4.73 5.30
C LEU A 190 -20.42 -5.34 4.91
N PRO A 191 -21.24 -4.63 4.10
CA PRO A 191 -22.58 -5.08 3.74
C PRO A 191 -22.62 -6.39 2.95
N ALA A 192 -21.59 -6.68 2.17
CA ALA A 192 -21.49 -7.95 1.46
C ALA A 192 -20.03 -8.31 1.24
N MET A 193 -19.71 -9.58 1.49
CA MET A 193 -18.43 -10.17 1.16
C MET A 193 -18.68 -11.54 0.55
N ALA A 194 -18.42 -11.67 -0.75
CA ALA A 194 -18.58 -12.89 -1.51
C ALA A 194 -17.27 -13.66 -1.54
N ILE A 195 -17.22 -14.80 -0.85
CA ILE A 195 -16.07 -15.72 -0.86
C ILE A 195 -16.30 -16.76 -1.97
N SER A 196 -15.36 -16.87 -2.90
CA SER A 196 -15.41 -17.77 -4.05
C SER A 196 -14.28 -18.80 -4.02
N PHE A 197 -14.63 -20.06 -4.26
CA PHE A 197 -13.70 -21.19 -4.36
C PHE A 197 -13.50 -21.65 -5.81
N PRO A 198 -12.34 -22.25 -6.16
CA PRO A 198 -12.00 -22.69 -7.53
C PRO A 198 -13.03 -23.62 -8.19
N ASN A 199 -13.77 -24.39 -7.41
CA ASN A 199 -14.84 -25.24 -7.92
C ASN A 199 -16.15 -24.48 -8.21
N GLY A 200 -16.14 -23.15 -8.11
CA GLY A 200 -17.29 -22.29 -8.29
C GLY A 200 -18.30 -22.33 -7.15
N GLU A 201 -17.96 -22.91 -6.00
CA GLU A 201 -18.75 -22.72 -4.79
C GLU A 201 -18.53 -21.30 -4.26
N GLU A 202 -19.62 -20.68 -3.81
CA GLU A 202 -19.60 -19.32 -3.30
C GLU A 202 -20.42 -19.22 -2.00
N ILE A 203 -20.05 -18.27 -1.14
CA ILE A 203 -20.85 -17.83 0.00
C ILE A 203 -20.74 -16.32 0.17
N THR A 204 -21.88 -15.64 0.31
CA THR A 204 -21.93 -14.21 0.62
C THR A 204 -22.28 -14.02 2.09
N LEU A 205 -21.48 -13.20 2.79
CA LEU A 205 -21.60 -12.94 4.22
C LEU A 205 -21.57 -11.44 4.49
N GLU A 206 -22.30 -11.01 5.52
CA GLU A 206 -22.08 -9.72 6.15
C GLU A 206 -20.91 -9.85 7.13
N ALA A 207 -20.11 -8.80 7.27
CA ALA A 207 -18.92 -8.86 8.11
C ALA A 207 -18.61 -7.53 8.79
N ARG A 208 -17.78 -7.60 9.83
CA ARG A 208 -17.23 -6.43 10.51
C ARG A 208 -15.72 -6.52 10.58
N VAL A 209 -15.06 -5.43 10.21
CA VAL A 209 -13.60 -5.29 10.29
C VAL A 209 -13.16 -5.31 11.75
N ARG A 210 -12.18 -6.15 12.07
CA ARG A 210 -11.62 -6.27 13.43
C ARG A 210 -10.25 -5.64 13.55
N HIS A 211 -9.41 -5.78 12.54
CA HIS A 211 -8.10 -5.16 12.46
C HIS A 211 -7.69 -5.04 10.99
N VAL A 212 -6.90 -4.00 10.69
CA VAL A 212 -6.28 -3.77 9.39
C VAL A 212 -4.82 -3.49 9.65
N ARG A 213 -3.92 -4.19 8.96
CA ARG A 213 -2.48 -4.02 9.13
C ARG A 213 -1.75 -4.24 7.80
N PRO A 214 -0.54 -3.69 7.63
CA PRO A 214 0.34 -4.08 6.53
C PRO A 214 0.65 -5.58 6.60
N ALA A 215 0.70 -6.23 5.44
CA ALA A 215 1.15 -7.61 5.32
C ALA A 215 2.67 -7.61 5.21
N GLY A 216 3.34 -7.69 6.36
CA GLY A 216 4.80 -7.67 6.46
C GLY A 216 5.47 -6.53 5.69
N ARG A 217 6.36 -6.88 4.76
CA ARG A 217 7.10 -5.92 3.91
C ARG A 217 6.60 -5.87 2.47
N SER A 218 5.56 -6.63 2.15
CA SER A 218 4.89 -6.57 0.86
C SER A 218 4.17 -5.23 0.61
N HIS A 219 3.69 -5.05 -0.63
CA HIS A 219 2.75 -3.98 -1.00
C HIS A 219 1.27 -4.37 -0.77
N HIS A 220 1.01 -5.29 0.16
CA HIS A 220 -0.33 -5.75 0.53
C HIS A 220 -0.66 -5.41 1.98
N ALA A 221 -1.96 -5.42 2.28
CA ALA A 221 -2.51 -5.32 3.63
C ALA A 221 -3.28 -6.60 3.96
N ILE A 222 -3.33 -6.90 5.25
CA ILE A 222 -4.15 -7.94 5.84
C ILE A 222 -5.30 -7.29 6.61
N ILE A 223 -6.50 -7.82 6.40
CA ILE A 223 -7.70 -7.49 7.16
C ILE A 223 -8.28 -8.74 7.80
N GLY A 224 -8.49 -8.67 9.11
CA GLY A 224 -9.26 -9.66 9.84
C GLY A 224 -10.70 -9.20 9.98
N VAL A 225 -11.65 -10.06 9.61
CA VAL A 225 -13.08 -9.77 9.70
C VAL A 225 -13.80 -10.80 10.55
N SER A 226 -14.84 -10.38 11.25
CA SER A 226 -15.79 -11.26 11.93
C SER A 226 -17.12 -11.28 11.18
N PHE A 227 -17.71 -12.46 10.97
CA PHE A 227 -19.00 -12.57 10.30
C PHE A 227 -20.14 -12.07 11.18
N GLU A 228 -21.11 -11.40 10.57
CA GLU A 228 -22.35 -10.90 11.18
C GLU A 228 -23.56 -11.43 10.42
N GLY A 229 -24.78 -11.27 10.96
CA GLY A 229 -26.00 -11.63 10.23
C GLY A 229 -26.21 -13.13 9.99
N MET A 230 -25.58 -14.01 10.78
CA MET A 230 -25.63 -15.46 10.55
C MET A 230 -27.05 -16.04 10.73
N SER A 231 -27.54 -16.68 9.67
CA SER A 231 -28.75 -17.51 9.69
C SER A 231 -28.37 -18.98 9.81
N SER A 232 -29.31 -19.84 10.23
CA SER A 232 -29.06 -21.29 10.32
C SER A 232 -28.61 -21.91 8.99
N GLN A 233 -29.06 -21.38 7.85
CA GLN A 233 -28.64 -21.85 6.54
C GLN A 233 -27.19 -21.44 6.22
N LEU A 234 -26.83 -20.19 6.53
CA LEU A 234 -25.45 -19.71 6.36
C LEU A 234 -24.49 -20.43 7.30
N ASP A 235 -24.89 -20.68 8.55
CA ASP A 235 -24.09 -21.44 9.52
C ASP A 235 -23.77 -22.86 9.02
N GLN A 236 -24.78 -23.57 8.53
CA GLN A 236 -24.61 -24.92 7.97
C GLN A 236 -23.69 -24.91 6.75
N ARG A 237 -23.87 -23.92 5.87
CA ARG A 237 -23.05 -23.78 4.67
C ARG A 237 -21.61 -23.44 5.00
N LEU A 238 -21.37 -22.50 5.91
CA LEU A 238 -20.04 -22.13 6.38
C LEU A 238 -19.36 -23.31 7.09
N SER A 239 -20.11 -24.06 7.90
CA SER A 239 -19.59 -25.27 8.57
C SER A 239 -19.11 -26.32 7.58
N TYR A 240 -19.86 -26.51 6.48
CA TYR A 240 -19.41 -27.38 5.38
C TYR A 240 -18.12 -26.87 4.75
N LEU A 241 -18.04 -25.58 4.38
CA LEU A 241 -16.85 -25.00 3.75
C LEU A 241 -15.61 -25.07 4.65
N VAL A 242 -15.77 -24.80 5.95
CA VAL A 242 -14.69 -24.91 6.94
C VAL A 242 -14.23 -26.36 7.09
N GLY A 243 -15.16 -27.33 7.17
CA GLY A 243 -14.80 -28.75 7.29
C GLY A 243 -14.10 -29.31 6.04
N GLU A 244 -14.49 -28.84 4.86
CA GLU A 244 -13.80 -29.16 3.60
C GLU A 244 -12.39 -28.55 3.54
N ALA A 245 -12.24 -27.29 3.99
CA ALA A 245 -10.93 -26.67 4.11
C ALA A 245 -10.02 -27.39 5.12
N GLU A 246 -10.58 -27.80 6.26
CA GLU A 246 -9.87 -28.61 7.27
C GLU A 246 -9.39 -29.95 6.68
N SER A 247 -10.27 -30.61 5.92
CA SER A 247 -9.98 -31.89 5.26
C SER A 247 -8.87 -31.77 4.21
N GLU A 248 -8.93 -30.72 3.37
CA GLU A 248 -7.89 -30.44 2.37
C GLU A 248 -6.56 -30.12 3.04
N LEU A 249 -6.56 -29.32 4.11
CA LEU A 249 -5.37 -29.01 4.87
C LEU A 249 -4.75 -30.30 5.42
N ALA A 250 -5.52 -31.12 6.15
CA ALA A 250 -5.06 -32.40 6.67
C ALA A 250 -4.48 -33.32 5.59
N TYR A 251 -5.11 -33.37 4.41
CA TYR A 251 -4.64 -34.13 3.25
C TYR A 251 -3.28 -33.65 2.74
N ARG A 252 -3.12 -32.34 2.57
CA ARG A 252 -1.87 -31.73 2.10
C ARG A 252 -0.73 -31.84 3.11
N LEU A 253 -1.07 -31.86 4.40
CA LEU A 253 -0.14 -32.08 5.49
C LEU A 253 0.24 -33.56 5.67
N GLY A 254 -0.43 -34.49 4.97
CA GLY A 254 -0.18 -35.92 5.08
C GLY A 254 -0.63 -36.51 6.42
N MET A 255 -1.56 -35.85 7.12
CA MET A 255 -2.09 -36.32 8.40
C MET A 255 -3.04 -37.49 8.18
N ASP A 256 -2.90 -38.55 8.98
CA ASP A 256 -3.71 -39.76 8.87
C ASP A 256 -4.97 -39.64 9.77
N THR A 257 -5.81 -38.66 9.46
CA THR A 257 -7.11 -38.47 10.13
C THR A 257 -8.24 -39.14 9.33
N ARG A 258 -9.30 -39.60 10.01
CA ARG A 258 -10.48 -40.24 9.36
C ARG A 258 -11.17 -39.36 8.30
N HIS A 259 -10.85 -38.07 8.24
CA HIS A 259 -11.44 -37.10 7.32
C HIS A 259 -10.39 -36.44 6.38
N SER A 260 -9.14 -36.90 6.38
CA SER A 260 -8.10 -36.44 5.46
C SER A 260 -8.41 -36.86 4.02
N HIS A 261 -8.79 -35.91 3.18
CA HIS A 261 -9.05 -36.15 1.76
C HIS A 261 -8.89 -34.88 0.94
N ARG A 262 -8.66 -35.05 -0.37
CA ARG A 262 -8.61 -33.93 -1.30
C ARG A 262 -10.01 -33.36 -1.49
N SER A 263 -10.23 -32.14 -1.01
CA SER A 263 -11.52 -31.45 -1.11
C SER A 263 -11.81 -31.00 -2.54
N PRO A 264 -13.06 -31.15 -3.02
CA PRO A 264 -13.47 -30.56 -4.29
C PRO A 264 -13.39 -29.03 -4.29
N LEU A 265 -13.41 -28.34 -3.14
CA LEU A 265 -13.39 -26.86 -3.09
C LEU A 265 -12.22 -26.25 -3.87
N PHE A 266 -11.04 -26.87 -3.75
CA PHE A 266 -9.79 -26.37 -4.32
C PHE A 266 -9.42 -27.02 -5.65
N ILE A 267 -10.40 -27.64 -6.32
CA ILE A 267 -10.25 -28.20 -7.67
C ILE A 267 -10.93 -27.26 -8.66
N GLU A 268 -10.16 -26.68 -9.58
CA GLU A 268 -10.70 -25.82 -10.63
C GLU A 268 -11.77 -26.58 -11.45
N LYS A 269 -12.95 -25.96 -11.60
CA LYS A 269 -13.87 -26.39 -12.66
C LYS A 269 -13.20 -26.09 -14.00
N TYR A 270 -13.19 -27.06 -14.92
CA TYR A 270 -12.89 -26.81 -16.32
C TYR A 270 -13.97 -25.88 -16.91
N THR A 271 -13.79 -24.58 -16.74
CA THR A 271 -14.46 -23.54 -17.50
C THR A 271 -13.50 -23.05 -18.58
N ALA A 272 -13.99 -22.79 -19.78
CA ALA A 272 -13.19 -22.21 -20.85
C ALA A 272 -12.59 -20.90 -20.32
N ALA A 273 -11.29 -20.92 -20.03
CA ALA A 273 -10.63 -19.84 -19.32
C ALA A 273 -10.76 -18.52 -20.08
N THR A 274 -11.42 -17.53 -19.48
CA THR A 274 -10.94 -16.15 -19.60
C THR A 274 -9.62 -16.11 -18.86
N THR A 275 -8.54 -16.38 -19.58
CA THR A 275 -7.18 -16.11 -19.09
C THR A 275 -7.08 -14.59 -18.92
N GLU A 276 -7.33 -14.10 -17.72
CA GLU A 276 -6.71 -12.82 -17.34
C GLU A 276 -5.19 -13.03 -17.49
N PRO A 277 -4.50 -12.13 -18.22
CA PRO A 277 -3.07 -12.23 -18.33
C PRO A 277 -2.48 -12.20 -16.91
N PRO A 278 -1.50 -13.07 -16.59
CA PRO A 278 -0.82 -12.98 -15.31
C PRO A 278 -0.31 -11.54 -15.12
N PRO A 279 -0.39 -10.97 -13.90
CA PRO A 279 0.18 -9.67 -13.63
C PRO A 279 1.62 -9.67 -14.14
N ALA A 280 1.98 -8.63 -14.90
CA ALA A 280 3.31 -8.51 -15.48
C ALA A 280 4.35 -8.69 -14.35
N PRO A 281 5.40 -9.50 -14.54
CA PRO A 281 6.36 -9.77 -13.48
C PRO A 281 6.97 -8.46 -12.97
N GLU A 282 6.95 -8.27 -11.64
CA GLU A 282 7.58 -7.13 -10.95
C GLU A 282 9.10 -7.01 -11.20
N GLU A 283 9.70 -8.01 -11.86
CA GLU A 283 11.13 -8.16 -12.13
C GLU A 283 11.74 -7.05 -13.02
N ASN A 284 10.93 -6.29 -13.78
CA ASN A 284 11.42 -5.19 -14.64
C ASN A 284 11.38 -3.79 -14.00
N THR A 285 11.15 -3.70 -12.69
CA THR A 285 11.06 -2.41 -11.99
C THR A 285 12.46 -1.82 -11.75
N THR A 286 12.73 -0.59 -12.21
CA THR A 286 14.02 0.09 -11.98
C THR A 286 14.28 0.31 -10.49
N PRO A 287 15.55 0.38 -10.01
CA PRO A 287 15.85 0.65 -8.60
C PRO A 287 15.20 1.93 -8.07
N MET A 288 15.06 2.95 -8.92
CA MET A 288 14.40 4.21 -8.58
C MET A 288 12.90 4.03 -8.37
N LEU A 289 12.22 3.30 -9.25
CA LEU A 289 10.80 3.03 -9.09
C LEU A 289 10.53 2.13 -7.87
N LYS A 290 11.45 1.22 -7.53
CA LYS A 290 11.39 0.47 -6.26
C LYS A 290 11.47 1.40 -5.04
N ALA A 291 12.36 2.39 -5.05
CA ALA A 291 12.47 3.37 -3.97
C ALA A 291 11.17 4.21 -3.83
N PHE A 292 10.57 4.60 -4.95
CA PHE A 292 9.29 5.31 -4.93
C PHE A 292 8.12 4.45 -4.43
N ARG A 293 8.06 3.18 -4.80
CA ARG A 293 7.08 2.23 -4.26
C ARG A 293 7.26 2.03 -2.76
N GLU A 294 8.49 2.05 -2.25
CA GLU A 294 8.74 2.01 -0.81
C GLU A 294 8.23 3.28 -0.12
N ILE A 295 8.47 4.47 -0.68
CA ILE A 295 7.88 5.72 -0.15
C ILE A 295 6.35 5.62 -0.14
N ALA A 296 5.73 5.16 -1.24
CA ALA A 296 4.28 4.99 -1.32
C ALA A 296 3.75 4.02 -0.24
N ARG A 297 4.44 2.89 -0.03
CA ARG A 297 4.15 1.93 1.04
C ARG A 297 4.15 2.60 2.42
N GLN A 298 5.16 3.42 2.72
CA GLN A 298 5.25 4.16 3.98
C GLN A 298 4.12 5.17 4.16
N LEU A 299 3.65 5.82 3.08
CA LEU A 299 2.50 6.73 3.13
C LEU A 299 1.19 5.98 3.41
N HIS A 300 1.01 4.78 2.87
CA HIS A 300 -0.15 3.94 3.21
C HIS A 300 -0.11 3.46 4.67
N ILE A 301 1.07 3.08 5.17
CA ILE A 301 1.25 2.72 6.59
C ILE A 301 0.91 3.91 7.49
N THR A 302 1.44 5.08 7.16
CA THR A 302 1.14 6.33 7.86
C THR A 302 -0.37 6.59 7.89
N LEU A 303 -1.07 6.41 6.77
CA LEU A 303 -2.53 6.54 6.71
C LEU A 303 -3.23 5.54 7.64
N LEU A 304 -2.78 4.29 7.70
CA LEU A 304 -3.33 3.29 8.62
C LEU A 304 -3.15 3.68 10.08
N HIS A 305 -1.97 4.18 10.48
CA HIS A 305 -1.74 4.69 11.83
C HIS A 305 -2.68 5.84 12.17
N LEU A 306 -2.84 6.80 11.24
CA LEU A 306 -3.75 7.92 11.41
C LEU A 306 -5.20 7.45 11.59
N LYS A 307 -5.69 6.53 10.74
CA LYS A 307 -7.04 5.95 10.84
C LYS A 307 -7.27 5.21 12.17
N ASN A 308 -6.25 4.51 12.65
CA ASN A 308 -6.34 3.71 13.87
C ASN A 308 -6.05 4.50 15.16
N GLY A 309 -5.67 5.78 15.04
CA GLY A 309 -5.32 6.63 16.19
C GLY A 309 -4.02 6.21 16.88
N HIS A 310 -3.14 5.53 16.16
CA HIS A 310 -1.81 5.15 16.66
C HIS A 310 -0.88 6.39 16.67
N HIS A 311 0.19 6.33 17.46
CA HIS A 311 1.20 7.37 17.46
C HIS A 311 1.95 7.37 16.12
N LEU A 312 2.24 8.55 15.59
CA LEU A 312 2.97 8.68 14.33
C LEU A 312 4.45 8.97 14.62
N SER A 313 5.32 8.01 14.32
CA SER A 313 6.76 8.22 14.38
C SER A 313 7.26 9.03 13.18
N GLY A 314 8.09 10.04 13.43
CA GLY A 314 8.68 10.84 12.36
C GLY A 314 9.72 10.09 11.52
N ASN A 315 10.33 9.03 12.05
CA ASN A 315 11.48 8.37 11.42
C ASN A 315 11.17 7.88 10.00
N ALA A 316 10.10 7.12 9.80
CA ALA A 316 9.76 6.57 8.49
C ALA A 316 9.45 7.66 7.44
N LEU A 317 8.81 8.75 7.86
CA LEU A 317 8.50 9.89 6.99
C LEU A 317 9.76 10.68 6.63
N TYR A 318 10.65 10.87 7.60
CA TYR A 318 11.94 11.50 7.38
C TYR A 318 12.87 10.64 6.52
N ASP A 319 12.89 9.33 6.68
CA ASP A 319 13.62 8.39 5.81
C ASP A 319 13.07 8.45 4.37
N SER A 320 11.75 8.59 4.23
CA SER A 320 11.11 8.80 2.92
C SER A 320 11.53 10.13 2.28
N ALA A 321 11.60 11.21 3.07
CA ALA A 321 12.08 12.50 2.62
C ALA A 321 13.57 12.45 2.21
N ASP A 322 14.42 11.81 3.02
CA ASP A 322 15.85 11.65 2.74
C ASP A 322 16.09 10.80 1.50
N THR A 323 15.29 9.75 1.30
CA THR A 323 15.31 8.94 0.08
C THR A 323 14.97 9.81 -1.14
N LEU A 324 13.92 10.62 -1.07
CA LEU A 324 13.53 11.51 -2.17
C LEU A 324 14.61 12.56 -2.48
N ILE A 325 15.19 13.18 -1.45
CA ILE A 325 16.33 14.11 -1.59
C ILE A 325 17.51 13.42 -2.26
N HIS A 326 17.87 12.22 -1.81
CA HIS A 326 18.98 11.45 -2.37
C HIS A 326 18.76 11.10 -3.84
N LEU A 327 17.54 10.74 -4.23
CA LEU A 327 17.19 10.47 -5.63
C LEU A 327 17.33 11.74 -6.49
N LEU A 328 16.83 12.87 -6.01
CA LEU A 328 16.94 14.16 -6.69
C LEU A 328 18.39 14.61 -6.88
N ASP A 329 19.24 14.41 -5.87
CA ASP A 329 20.68 14.73 -5.94
C ASP A 329 21.43 13.80 -6.91
N ARG A 330 21.09 12.51 -6.91
CA ARG A 330 21.75 11.51 -7.75
C ARG A 330 21.41 11.62 -9.23
N ASP A 331 20.12 11.70 -9.56
CA ASP A 331 19.63 11.87 -10.92
C ASP A 331 18.28 12.61 -10.90
N ARG A 332 18.36 13.94 -10.83
CA ARG A 332 17.20 14.82 -10.87
C ARG A 332 16.22 14.46 -11.99
N GLN A 333 16.73 14.27 -13.21
CA GLN A 333 15.88 14.16 -14.39
C GLN A 333 15.12 12.83 -14.39
N GLN A 334 15.82 11.74 -14.10
CA GLN A 334 15.19 10.43 -13.97
C GLN A 334 14.21 10.39 -12.80
N THR A 335 14.52 11.07 -11.69
CA THR A 335 13.63 11.18 -10.52
C THR A 335 12.33 11.88 -10.87
N LEU A 336 12.39 13.02 -11.57
CA LEU A 336 11.21 13.74 -12.01
C LEU A 336 10.37 12.92 -13.00
N TYR A 337 11.00 12.13 -13.87
CA TYR A 337 10.29 11.21 -14.75
C TYR A 337 9.61 10.09 -13.96
N ALA A 338 10.33 9.50 -13.00
CA ALA A 338 9.85 8.41 -12.15
C ALA A 338 8.61 8.75 -11.32
N LEU A 339 8.43 10.02 -10.92
CA LEU A 339 7.22 10.52 -10.23
C LEU A 339 5.92 10.33 -11.04
N HIS A 340 6.03 10.20 -12.37
CA HIS A 340 4.88 10.00 -13.26
C HIS A 340 4.59 8.51 -13.53
N CYS A 341 5.33 7.60 -12.91
CA CYS A 341 5.29 6.15 -13.18
C CYS A 341 4.43 5.35 -12.19
N LEU A 342 3.87 5.99 -11.16
CA LEU A 342 3.09 5.33 -10.11
C LEU A 342 1.58 5.41 -10.42
N GLN A 343 1.16 4.70 -11.47
CA GLN A 343 -0.24 4.76 -11.93
C GLN A 343 -1.19 3.87 -11.13
N ASP A 344 -0.67 2.78 -10.58
CA ASP A 344 -1.46 1.88 -9.74
C ASP A 344 -1.73 2.47 -8.36
N GLU A 345 -1.10 3.60 -8.01
CA GLU A 345 -1.28 4.27 -6.73
C GLU A 345 -2.46 5.26 -6.76
N PRO A 346 -3.22 5.40 -5.65
CA PRO A 346 -4.34 6.32 -5.57
C PRO A 346 -3.94 7.76 -5.84
N GLN A 347 -4.85 8.56 -6.40
CA GLN A 347 -4.53 9.91 -6.84
C GLN A 347 -3.99 10.80 -5.72
N TRP A 348 -4.52 10.67 -4.49
CA TRP A 348 -4.07 11.47 -3.34
C TRP A 348 -2.59 11.23 -3.01
N LEU A 349 -2.11 9.99 -3.21
CA LEU A 349 -0.73 9.59 -2.90
C LEU A 349 0.20 10.07 -4.00
N SER A 350 -0.11 9.72 -5.26
CA SER A 350 0.71 10.13 -6.41
C SER A 350 0.83 11.65 -6.52
N HIS A 351 -0.24 12.37 -6.17
CA HIS A 351 -0.21 13.83 -6.04
C HIS A 351 0.75 14.30 -4.94
N SER A 352 0.65 13.73 -3.73
CA SER A 352 1.51 14.11 -2.59
C SER A 352 2.99 13.91 -2.90
N LEU A 353 3.32 12.76 -3.48
CA LEU A 353 4.68 12.42 -3.85
C LEU A 353 5.24 13.32 -4.95
N CYS A 354 4.42 13.69 -5.93
CA CYS A 354 4.84 14.62 -6.98
C CYS A 354 5.05 16.04 -6.45
N VAL A 355 4.14 16.55 -5.64
CA VAL A 355 4.28 17.86 -4.98
C VAL A 355 5.55 17.89 -4.13
N ALA A 356 5.79 16.84 -3.34
CA ALA A 356 7.01 16.71 -2.54
C ALA A 356 8.28 16.69 -3.40
N GLY A 357 8.28 15.92 -4.49
CA GLY A 357 9.41 15.86 -5.42
C GLY A 357 9.70 17.17 -6.13
N GLN A 358 8.66 17.88 -6.59
CA GLN A 358 8.78 19.18 -7.25
C GLN A 358 9.20 20.29 -6.28
N LEU A 359 8.72 20.26 -5.03
CA LEU A 359 9.18 21.16 -3.97
C LEU A 359 10.66 20.92 -3.66
N GLY A 360 11.06 19.65 -3.46
CA GLY A 360 12.45 19.29 -3.25
C GLY A 360 13.34 19.76 -4.41
N ASP A 361 12.88 19.57 -5.64
CA ASP A 361 13.58 20.01 -6.84
C ASP A 361 13.83 21.54 -6.82
N ILE A 362 12.83 22.36 -6.52
CA ILE A 362 12.98 23.83 -6.50
C ILE A 362 13.80 24.32 -5.29
N LEU A 363 13.62 23.71 -4.12
CA LEU A 363 14.11 24.25 -2.86
C LEU A 363 15.55 23.82 -2.52
N LEU A 364 15.97 22.60 -2.90
CA LEU A 364 17.33 22.12 -2.61
C LEU A 364 18.43 23.05 -3.14
N PRO A 365 18.36 23.57 -4.39
CA PRO A 365 19.38 24.50 -4.90
C PRO A 365 19.25 25.92 -4.32
N THR A 366 18.14 26.22 -3.64
CA THR A 366 17.84 27.56 -3.11
C THR A 366 18.41 27.68 -1.69
N ARG A 367 19.60 28.30 -1.56
CA ARG A 367 20.36 28.40 -0.29
C ARG A 367 19.51 28.81 0.92
N GLN A 368 18.56 29.73 0.74
CA GLN A 368 17.67 30.22 1.80
C GLN A 368 16.83 29.11 2.47
N PHE A 369 16.42 28.08 1.72
CA PHE A 369 15.48 27.06 2.19
C PHE A 369 16.11 25.67 2.38
N SER A 370 17.38 25.51 1.97
CA SER A 370 18.08 24.21 2.00
C SER A 370 17.98 23.48 3.34
N PHE A 371 18.15 24.18 4.47
CA PHE A 371 18.07 23.58 5.81
C PHE A 371 16.65 23.16 6.24
N GLN A 372 15.59 23.74 5.64
CA GLN A 372 14.19 23.43 5.94
C GLN A 372 13.58 22.45 4.95
N THR A 373 14.27 22.15 3.84
CA THR A 373 13.71 21.40 2.72
C THR A 373 13.28 19.99 3.11
N ARG A 374 14.00 19.36 4.04
CA ARG A 374 13.65 18.04 4.59
C ARG A 374 12.28 18.06 5.27
N ASP A 375 12.02 19.02 6.15
CA ASP A 375 10.72 19.18 6.82
C ASP A 375 9.61 19.53 5.82
N ILE A 376 9.92 20.39 4.83
CA ILE A 376 8.97 20.77 3.78
C ILE A 376 8.54 19.54 2.97
N ILE A 377 9.48 18.66 2.63
CA ILE A 377 9.18 17.41 1.91
C ILE A 377 8.29 16.50 2.77
N VAL A 378 8.58 16.34 4.07
CA VAL A 378 7.70 15.56 4.96
C VAL A 378 6.29 16.13 4.99
N CYS A 379 6.13 17.44 5.17
CA CYS A 379 4.81 18.07 5.14
C CYS A 379 4.11 17.89 3.78
N ALA A 380 4.85 17.97 2.67
CA ALA A 380 4.31 17.75 1.33
C ALA A 380 3.91 16.29 1.08
N LEU A 381 4.60 15.31 1.66
CA LEU A 381 4.21 13.90 1.61
C LEU A 381 2.88 13.65 2.37
N LEU A 382 2.63 14.41 3.44
CA LEU A 382 1.44 14.27 4.29
C LEU A 382 0.22 15.05 3.79
N HIS A 383 0.40 16.14 3.04
CA HIS A 383 -0.62 17.19 2.91
C HIS A 383 -1.99 16.74 2.36
N GLN A 384 -2.08 15.65 1.58
CA GLN A 384 -3.36 15.13 1.08
C GLN A 384 -3.98 14.05 1.97
N MET A 385 -3.30 13.54 3.01
CA MET A 385 -3.77 12.40 3.80
C MET A 385 -5.11 12.66 4.51
N GLY A 386 -5.48 13.92 4.71
CA GLY A 386 -6.83 14.27 5.16
C GLY A 386 -7.94 13.74 4.25
N LYS A 387 -7.71 13.63 2.94
CA LYS A 387 -8.73 13.19 1.98
C LYS A 387 -9.15 11.73 2.20
N PRO A 388 -8.22 10.74 2.20
CA PRO A 388 -8.59 9.37 2.50
C PRO A 388 -9.11 9.18 3.94
N LEU A 389 -8.73 10.04 4.90
CA LEU A 389 -9.32 10.03 6.26
C LEU A 389 -10.80 10.41 6.28
N MET A 390 -11.30 11.09 5.25
CA MET A 390 -12.72 11.47 5.12
C MET A 390 -13.56 10.43 4.37
N LEU A 391 -12.96 9.32 3.92
CA LEU A 391 -13.72 8.25 3.27
C LEU A 391 -14.77 7.68 4.22
N GLY A 392 -15.99 7.52 3.73
CA GLY A 392 -17.14 7.14 4.53
C GLY A 392 -18.44 7.18 3.73
N LYS A 393 -19.58 7.04 4.40
CA LYS A 393 -20.90 7.05 3.72
C LYS A 393 -21.17 8.34 2.92
N GLN A 394 -20.67 9.49 3.38
CA GLN A 394 -20.83 10.78 2.71
C GLN A 394 -19.84 10.98 1.55
N MET A 395 -18.67 10.34 1.64
CA MET A 395 -17.59 10.39 0.66
C MET A 395 -17.08 8.96 0.42
N PRO A 396 -17.80 8.13 -0.35
CA PRO A 396 -17.46 6.72 -0.48
C PRO A 396 -16.28 6.48 -1.44
N SER A 397 -15.95 7.45 -2.31
CA SER A 397 -14.83 7.37 -3.24
C SER A 397 -14.29 8.76 -3.58
N LEU A 398 -12.97 8.85 -3.73
CA LEU A 398 -12.27 10.03 -4.24
C LEU A 398 -12.06 10.01 -5.76
N GLU A 399 -12.29 8.86 -6.40
CA GLU A 399 -12.01 8.63 -7.82
C GLU A 399 -13.26 8.87 -8.69
N THR A 400 -14.43 8.98 -8.07
CA THR A 400 -15.70 9.26 -8.77
C THR A 400 -16.00 10.76 -8.86
N PRO A 401 -16.73 11.21 -9.90
CA PRO A 401 -17.13 12.61 -10.01
C PRO A 401 -17.86 13.15 -8.78
N LEU A 402 -17.21 14.08 -8.10
CA LEU A 402 -17.73 14.68 -6.87
C LEU A 402 -18.83 15.72 -7.15
N THR A 403 -19.94 15.58 -6.43
CA THR A 403 -20.99 16.61 -6.35
C THR A 403 -20.46 17.89 -5.71
N SER A 404 -21.19 19.01 -5.85
CA SER A 404 -20.77 20.27 -5.24
C SER A 404 -20.71 20.19 -3.71
N GLN A 405 -21.67 19.50 -3.09
CA GLN A 405 -21.67 19.25 -1.65
C GLN A 405 -20.49 18.38 -1.21
N GLN A 406 -20.16 17.33 -1.96
CA GLN A 406 -18.98 16.51 -1.68
C GLN A 406 -17.68 17.30 -1.82
N ARG A 407 -17.58 18.20 -2.81
CA ARG A 407 -16.41 19.07 -2.98
C ARG A 407 -16.23 20.04 -1.81
N GLU A 408 -17.32 20.64 -1.34
CA GLU A 408 -17.32 21.49 -0.15
C GLU A 408 -17.00 20.70 1.11
N TYR A 409 -17.57 19.50 1.28
CA TYR A 409 -17.20 18.62 2.39
C TYR A 409 -15.71 18.27 2.37
N LEU A 410 -15.17 17.92 1.20
CA LEU A 410 -13.77 17.52 1.04
C LEU A 410 -12.78 18.68 1.30
N SER A 411 -13.17 19.95 1.26
CA SER A 411 -12.24 21.04 1.63
C SER A 411 -11.85 20.98 3.11
N GLY A 412 -12.68 20.38 3.96
CA GLY A 412 -12.38 20.10 5.37
C GLY A 412 -11.25 19.09 5.61
N HIS A 413 -10.72 18.45 4.57
CA HIS A 413 -9.65 17.45 4.72
C HIS A 413 -8.40 18.00 5.42
N VAL A 414 -8.09 19.28 5.21
CA VAL A 414 -6.93 19.92 5.85
C VAL A 414 -7.14 20.00 7.36
N GLU A 415 -8.36 20.34 7.81
CA GLU A 415 -8.71 20.41 9.23
C GLU A 415 -8.75 19.02 9.87
N VAL A 416 -9.26 18.01 9.15
CA VAL A 416 -9.21 16.61 9.60
C VAL A 416 -7.77 16.19 9.83
N LEU A 417 -6.88 16.43 8.86
CA LEU A 417 -5.46 16.11 9.01
C LEU A 417 -4.81 16.89 10.16
N ASN A 418 -5.11 18.19 10.30
CA ASN A 418 -4.64 19.02 11.39
C ASN A 418 -4.95 18.42 12.77
N GLY A 419 -6.17 17.90 12.96
CA GLY A 419 -6.58 17.27 14.22
C GLY A 419 -5.73 16.06 14.63
N HIS A 420 -5.10 15.38 13.66
CA HIS A 420 -4.13 14.31 13.92
C HIS A 420 -2.71 14.84 14.12
N LEU A 421 -2.28 15.82 13.31
CA LEU A 421 -0.88 16.27 13.28
C LEU A 421 -0.53 17.30 14.36
N ASP A 422 -1.49 18.10 14.88
CA ASP A 422 -1.25 19.16 15.87
C ASP A 422 -0.59 18.65 17.18
N LYS A 423 -0.72 17.36 17.45
CA LYS A 423 -0.16 16.70 18.64
C LYS A 423 1.26 16.19 18.45
N LEU A 424 1.83 16.26 17.25
CA LEU A 424 3.15 15.73 16.95
C LEU A 424 4.23 16.76 17.28
N GLU A 425 5.05 16.48 18.30
CA GLU A 425 6.10 17.40 18.75
C GLU A 425 7.30 17.45 17.78
N TRP A 426 7.53 16.39 17.02
CA TRP A 426 8.67 16.28 16.10
C TRP A 426 8.44 17.03 14.78
N LEU A 427 7.19 17.38 14.44
CA LEU A 427 6.88 18.08 13.19
C LEU A 427 6.95 19.60 13.40
N ASN A 428 7.79 20.28 12.62
CA ASN A 428 7.95 21.72 12.72
C ASN A 428 6.62 22.46 12.41
N ARG A 429 6.09 23.20 13.40
CA ARG A 429 4.80 23.90 13.30
C ARG A 429 4.77 25.00 12.22
N ASP A 430 5.87 25.70 12.00
CA ASP A 430 5.92 26.73 10.95
C ASP A 430 5.88 26.08 9.56
N THR A 431 6.68 25.04 9.34
CA THR A 431 6.68 24.29 8.08
C THR A 431 5.33 23.64 7.81
N TYR A 432 4.74 23.05 8.86
CA TYR A 432 3.40 22.51 8.84
C TYR A 432 2.34 23.54 8.38
N ARG A 433 2.35 24.74 9.00
CA ARG A 433 1.44 25.85 8.64
C ARG A 433 1.65 26.32 7.20
N ASP A 434 2.90 26.37 6.74
CA ASP A 434 3.21 26.93 5.43
C ASP A 434 2.94 25.93 4.30
N VAL A 435 3.13 24.62 4.54
CA VAL A 435 2.96 23.59 3.52
C VAL A 435 1.56 22.97 3.58
N ILE A 436 1.17 22.37 4.71
CA ILE A 436 -0.10 21.62 4.81
C ILE A 436 -1.29 22.58 4.83
N MET A 437 -1.28 23.55 5.74
CA MET A 437 -2.34 24.56 5.83
C MET A 437 -2.25 25.58 4.68
N GLY A 438 -1.14 25.64 3.94
CA GLY A 438 -0.90 26.64 2.88
C GLY A 438 -1.11 26.14 1.46
N ALA A 439 -1.10 24.83 1.22
CA ALA A 439 -1.17 24.25 -0.12
C ALA A 439 -2.42 24.66 -0.91
N ASN A 440 -3.54 24.92 -0.23
CA ASN A 440 -4.80 25.31 -0.86
C ASN A 440 -5.17 26.78 -0.65
N GLU A 441 -4.30 27.57 -0.01
CA GLU A 441 -4.51 29.01 0.18
C GLU A 441 -4.21 29.79 -1.11
N CYS A 442 -4.80 30.96 -1.26
CA CYS A 442 -4.63 31.83 -2.43
C CYS A 442 -4.33 33.26 -1.95
N LEU A 443 -3.53 34.01 -2.71
CA LEU A 443 -3.10 35.37 -2.32
C LEU A 443 -4.26 36.35 -2.06
N ASP A 444 -5.42 36.14 -2.68
CA ASP A 444 -6.64 36.92 -2.53
C ASP A 444 -7.52 36.49 -1.34
N GLY A 445 -7.14 35.43 -0.61
CA GLY A 445 -7.93 34.84 0.48
C GLY A 445 -9.07 33.93 0.02
N SER A 446 -9.18 33.62 -1.29
CA SER A 446 -10.21 32.71 -1.80
C SER A 446 -9.92 31.22 -1.54
N GLY A 447 -8.72 30.91 -1.06
CA GLY A 447 -8.28 29.57 -0.70
C GLY A 447 -8.83 29.11 0.65
N TYR A 448 -8.33 27.97 1.15
CA TYR A 448 -8.77 27.34 2.41
C TYR A 448 -7.58 26.62 3.07
N PRO A 449 -7.63 26.29 4.37
CA PRO A 449 -8.78 26.37 5.30
C PRO A 449 -8.95 27.72 6.03
N GLU A 450 -7.92 28.56 6.12
CA GLU A 450 -7.91 29.76 6.95
C GLU A 450 -8.22 31.04 6.17
N HIS A 451 -8.36 30.95 4.84
CA HIS A 451 -8.60 32.08 3.94
C HIS A 451 -7.48 33.15 4.05
N ARG A 452 -6.24 32.68 4.18
CA ARG A 452 -5.06 33.53 4.36
C ARG A 452 -4.81 34.39 3.14
N THR A 453 -4.38 35.63 3.36
CA THR A 453 -4.09 36.57 2.28
C THR A 453 -2.60 36.62 1.97
N ALA A 454 -2.21 37.34 0.91
CA ALA A 454 -0.82 37.52 0.53
C ALA A 454 0.12 37.97 1.67
N LYS A 455 -0.39 38.68 2.70
CA LYS A 455 0.40 39.13 3.85
C LYS A 455 0.75 38.00 4.82
N ASP A 456 -0.06 36.95 4.84
CA ASP A 456 0.03 35.82 5.77
C ASP A 456 0.75 34.62 5.13
N LEU A 457 0.94 34.65 3.81
CA LEU A 457 1.55 33.58 3.02
C LEU A 457 3.00 33.92 2.68
N ASN A 458 3.93 33.17 3.28
CA ASN A 458 5.36 33.27 2.97
C ASN A 458 5.72 32.57 1.66
N ASP A 459 6.99 32.66 1.27
CA ASP A 459 7.49 32.07 0.03
C ASP A 459 7.24 30.55 -0.09
N ILE A 460 7.38 29.81 1.01
CA ILE A 460 7.15 28.35 1.04
C ILE A 460 5.67 28.04 0.77
N ALA A 461 4.74 28.76 1.41
CA ALA A 461 3.31 28.59 1.18
C ALA A 461 2.93 28.96 -0.26
N ARG A 462 3.49 30.05 -0.79
CA ARG A 462 3.24 30.50 -2.16
C ARG A 462 3.68 29.48 -3.20
N ILE A 463 4.92 28.97 -3.11
CA ILE A 463 5.40 27.97 -4.07
C ILE A 463 4.67 26.63 -3.90
N THR A 464 4.35 26.23 -2.68
CA THR A 464 3.55 25.02 -2.41
C THR A 464 2.18 25.11 -3.08
N ALA A 465 1.46 26.22 -2.92
CA ALA A 465 0.15 26.42 -3.53
C ALA A 465 0.20 26.38 -5.07
N ILE A 466 1.25 26.94 -5.67
CA ILE A 466 1.48 26.90 -7.12
C ILE A 466 1.70 25.46 -7.59
N ILE A 467 2.62 24.72 -6.94
CA ILE A 467 2.94 23.33 -7.30
C ILE A 467 1.72 22.42 -7.12
N ASN A 468 1.05 22.50 -5.96
CA ASN A 468 -0.20 21.78 -5.68
C ASN A 468 -1.27 22.06 -6.75
N ARG A 469 -1.40 23.32 -7.18
CA ARG A 469 -2.36 23.70 -8.22
C ARG A 469 -1.97 23.15 -9.59
N LEU A 470 -0.71 23.28 -9.99
CA LEU A 470 -0.22 22.83 -11.29
C LEU A 470 -0.38 21.32 -11.45
N ASP A 471 0.06 20.54 -10.47
CA ASP A 471 -0.08 19.08 -10.51
C ASP A 471 -1.56 18.66 -10.52
N THR A 472 -2.41 19.34 -9.73
CA THR A 472 -3.87 19.15 -9.76
C THR A 472 -4.48 19.38 -11.15
N LEU A 473 -4.04 20.41 -11.86
CA LEU A 473 -4.56 20.73 -13.20
C LEU A 473 -4.08 19.72 -14.25
N GLN A 474 -2.84 19.24 -14.13
CA GLN A 474 -2.20 18.36 -15.12
C GLN A 474 -2.62 16.90 -15.01
N ARG A 475 -2.92 16.37 -13.81
CA ARG A 475 -3.27 14.95 -13.64
C ARG A 475 -4.64 14.55 -14.18
N GLY A 476 -5.55 15.50 -14.38
CA GLY A 476 -6.97 15.20 -14.58
C GLY A 476 -7.61 14.60 -13.32
N ARG A 477 -8.91 14.77 -13.14
CA ARG A 477 -9.65 14.23 -11.98
C ARG A 477 -11.05 13.85 -12.40
N ASN A 478 -11.64 12.83 -11.80
CA ASN A 478 -13.09 12.62 -11.88
C ASN A 478 -13.61 12.50 -13.32
N LYS A 479 -12.92 11.72 -14.16
CA LYS A 479 -13.21 11.56 -15.61
C LYS A 479 -13.04 12.85 -16.45
N ARG A 480 -12.36 13.87 -15.92
CA ARG A 480 -11.91 15.03 -16.69
C ARG A 480 -10.44 14.87 -17.02
N SER A 481 -10.11 14.97 -18.30
CA SER A 481 -8.73 14.98 -18.75
C SER A 481 -7.95 16.14 -18.16
N GLY A 482 -6.68 15.89 -17.86
CA GLY A 482 -5.75 16.89 -17.40
C GLY A 482 -5.48 17.97 -18.45
N MET A 483 -5.07 19.14 -17.97
CA MET A 483 -4.49 20.18 -18.82
C MET A 483 -3.08 19.79 -19.24
N THR A 484 -2.67 20.20 -20.44
CA THR A 484 -1.25 20.20 -20.80
C THR A 484 -0.47 21.15 -19.87
N PRO A 485 0.86 20.95 -19.69
CA PRO A 485 1.67 21.86 -18.88
C PRO A 485 1.53 23.33 -19.29
N PHE A 486 1.53 23.59 -20.59
CA PHE A 486 1.34 24.94 -21.14
C PHE A 486 0.00 25.55 -20.73
N GLU A 487 -1.10 24.82 -20.89
CA GLU A 487 -2.44 25.27 -20.45
C GLU A 487 -2.49 25.54 -18.94
N ALA A 488 -1.90 24.65 -18.14
CA ALA A 488 -1.83 24.80 -16.68
C ALA A 488 -1.01 26.04 -16.28
N TYR A 489 0.13 26.28 -16.93
CA TYR A 489 0.96 27.47 -16.70
C TYR A 489 0.19 28.75 -17.05
N GLN A 490 -0.46 28.79 -18.22
CA GLN A 490 -1.29 29.93 -18.60
C GLN A 490 -2.42 30.17 -17.60
N TYR A 491 -3.08 29.12 -17.13
CA TYR A 491 -4.15 29.22 -16.15
C TYR A 491 -3.68 29.86 -14.85
N VAL A 492 -2.56 29.40 -14.29
CA VAL A 492 -2.01 29.92 -13.03
C VAL A 492 -1.42 31.33 -13.21
N TYR A 493 -0.68 31.58 -14.29
CA TYR A 493 -0.02 32.86 -14.55
C TYR A 493 -1.00 34.02 -14.77
N ASN A 494 -2.17 33.73 -15.36
CA ASN A 494 -3.23 34.71 -15.63
C ASN A 494 -4.13 35.02 -14.41
N GLN A 495 -3.78 34.53 -13.22
CA GLN A 495 -4.47 34.83 -11.96
C GLN A 495 -3.49 35.41 -10.92
N PRO A 496 -2.87 36.58 -11.18
CA PRO A 496 -1.91 37.22 -10.28
C PRO A 496 -2.48 37.56 -8.91
N GLU A 497 -3.79 37.72 -8.80
CA GLU A 497 -4.50 37.92 -7.55
C GLU A 497 -4.50 36.67 -6.66
N LYS A 498 -4.32 35.47 -7.23
CA LYS A 498 -4.30 34.20 -6.50
C LYS A 498 -2.91 33.61 -6.34
N TYR A 499 -2.04 33.79 -7.35
CA TYR A 499 -0.75 33.12 -7.43
C TYR A 499 0.39 34.10 -7.66
N ASP A 500 1.51 33.87 -6.97
CA ASP A 500 2.69 34.72 -7.07
C ASP A 500 3.38 34.52 -8.43
N GLN A 501 3.29 35.50 -9.32
CA GLN A 501 3.84 35.42 -10.67
C GLN A 501 5.37 35.25 -10.70
N GLN A 502 6.10 35.70 -9.68
CA GLN A 502 7.55 35.49 -9.61
C GLN A 502 7.85 34.00 -9.39
N TRP A 503 7.10 33.35 -8.51
CA TRP A 503 7.22 31.92 -8.26
C TRP A 503 6.75 31.07 -9.45
N VAL A 504 5.68 31.47 -10.14
CA VAL A 504 5.26 30.82 -11.40
C VAL A 504 6.37 30.91 -12.46
N THR A 505 6.97 32.09 -12.62
CA THR A 505 8.06 32.31 -13.57
C THR A 505 9.28 31.45 -13.23
N ARG A 506 9.68 31.38 -11.95
CA ARG A 506 10.78 30.53 -11.49
C ARG A 506 10.49 29.05 -11.73
N TYR A 507 9.27 28.60 -11.50
CA TYR A 507 8.84 27.23 -11.80
C TYR A 507 9.03 26.92 -13.29
N ILE A 508 8.49 27.77 -14.19
CA ILE A 508 8.60 27.58 -15.64
C ILE A 508 10.07 27.61 -16.10
N GLN A 509 10.89 28.52 -15.56
CA GLN A 509 12.32 28.57 -15.88
C GLN A 509 13.06 27.29 -15.48
N ARG A 510 12.66 26.65 -14.38
CA ARG A 510 13.30 25.42 -13.88
C ARG A 510 12.85 24.16 -14.63
N HIS A 511 11.59 24.10 -15.04
CA HIS A 511 11.00 22.91 -15.62
C HIS A 511 10.83 22.98 -17.15
N GLY A 512 10.89 24.16 -17.75
CA GLY A 512 10.64 24.39 -19.17
C GLY A 512 9.14 24.40 -19.52
N PHE A 513 8.84 24.68 -20.79
CA PHE A 513 7.46 24.60 -21.31
C PHE A 513 7.00 23.17 -21.59
N TYR A 514 7.95 22.25 -21.76
CA TYR A 514 7.74 20.83 -21.98
C TYR A 514 8.44 20.05 -20.85
N PRO A 515 7.93 20.13 -19.61
CA PRO A 515 8.59 19.53 -18.47
C PRO A 515 8.73 18.01 -18.62
N ILE A 516 9.69 17.44 -17.91
CA ILE A 516 9.90 15.99 -17.83
C ILE A 516 8.58 15.30 -17.43
N GLY A 517 8.21 14.25 -18.16
CA GLY A 517 6.92 13.55 -18.02
C GLY A 517 5.82 14.07 -18.96
N SER A 518 6.05 15.14 -19.73
CA SER A 518 5.09 15.62 -20.74
C SER A 518 5.02 14.70 -21.95
N LEU A 519 3.82 14.50 -22.49
CA LEU A 519 3.63 13.94 -23.82
C LEU A 519 3.73 15.07 -24.85
N VAL A 520 4.59 14.92 -25.85
CA VAL A 520 4.77 15.90 -26.91
C VAL A 520 4.57 15.29 -28.28
N ARG A 521 4.15 16.12 -29.24
CA ARG A 521 3.94 15.76 -30.64
C ARG A 521 4.93 16.49 -31.54
N PHE A 522 5.54 15.72 -32.42
CA PHE A 522 6.41 16.21 -33.48
C PHE A 522 5.67 16.30 -34.82
N SER A 523 6.16 17.13 -35.74
CA SER A 523 5.50 17.44 -37.01
C SER A 523 5.31 16.25 -37.95
N GLN A 524 6.11 15.19 -37.81
CA GLN A 524 5.92 13.93 -38.55
C GLN A 524 4.93 12.96 -37.87
N GLY A 525 4.16 13.43 -36.88
CA GLY A 525 3.12 12.66 -36.21
C GLY A 525 3.62 11.73 -35.10
N PHE A 526 4.89 11.82 -34.69
CA PHE A 526 5.40 11.04 -33.56
C PHE A 526 4.97 11.65 -32.23
N LEU A 527 4.51 10.78 -31.33
CA LEU A 527 4.25 11.10 -29.93
C LEU A 527 5.38 10.55 -29.07
N ALA A 528 5.90 11.38 -28.17
CA ALA A 528 7.01 11.01 -27.31
C ALA A 528 6.88 11.60 -25.90
N TRP A 529 7.35 10.86 -24.91
CA TRP A 529 7.46 11.33 -23.53
C TRP A 529 8.78 12.05 -23.31
N VAL A 530 8.75 13.24 -22.71
CA VAL A 530 9.98 13.96 -22.34
C VAL A 530 10.64 13.26 -21.15
N MET A 531 11.83 12.71 -21.38
CA MET A 531 12.63 12.00 -20.37
C MET A 531 13.64 12.94 -19.71
N LYS A 532 14.22 13.86 -20.49
CA LYS A 532 15.22 14.83 -20.06
C LYS A 532 15.02 16.18 -20.75
N VAL A 533 15.42 17.24 -20.08
CA VAL A 533 15.50 18.61 -20.58
C VAL A 533 16.88 19.19 -20.34
N ASP A 534 17.29 20.12 -21.22
CA ASP A 534 18.52 20.87 -21.11
C ASP A 534 18.42 22.03 -20.09
N ALA A 535 19.48 22.84 -19.98
CA ALA A 535 19.54 24.00 -19.09
C ALA A 535 18.53 25.12 -19.44
N HIS A 536 17.94 25.08 -20.64
CA HIS A 536 16.92 26.01 -21.10
C HIS A 536 15.50 25.43 -21.03
N GLY A 537 15.34 24.21 -20.51
CA GLY A 537 14.07 23.52 -20.40
C GLY A 537 13.55 22.96 -21.73
N GLN A 538 14.43 22.76 -22.73
CA GLN A 538 14.10 22.11 -23.99
C GLN A 538 14.33 20.60 -23.89
N PRO A 539 13.50 19.75 -24.53
CA PRO A 539 13.72 18.31 -24.51
C PRO A 539 15.11 17.89 -25.02
N GLU A 540 15.86 17.15 -24.20
CA GLU A 540 17.19 16.60 -24.51
C GLU A 540 17.15 15.06 -24.64
N GLN A 541 16.07 14.43 -24.17
CA GLN A 541 15.84 13.01 -24.40
C GLN A 541 14.34 12.75 -24.40
N VAL A 542 13.85 12.00 -25.37
CA VAL A 542 12.44 11.62 -25.47
C VAL A 542 12.29 10.12 -25.69
N ARG A 543 11.22 9.52 -25.17
CA ARG A 543 10.82 8.14 -25.44
C ARG A 543 9.64 8.15 -26.41
N VAL A 544 9.89 7.77 -27.65
CA VAL A 544 8.87 7.71 -28.70
C VAL A 544 8.00 6.48 -28.49
N VAL A 545 6.70 6.71 -28.38
CA VAL A 545 5.73 5.65 -28.02
C VAL A 545 4.71 5.34 -29.09
N LYS A 546 4.44 6.29 -30.00
CA LYS A 546 3.42 6.13 -31.03
C LYS A 546 3.72 7.01 -32.25
N ASN A 547 3.29 6.56 -33.42
CA ASN A 547 3.21 7.40 -34.61
C ASN A 547 1.76 7.45 -35.10
N LEU A 548 1.21 8.66 -35.24
CA LEU A 548 -0.17 8.92 -35.65
C LEU A 548 -0.45 8.54 -37.11
N ALA A 549 0.56 8.34 -37.95
CA ALA A 549 0.38 7.79 -39.29
C ALA A 549 0.27 6.26 -39.30
N HIS A 550 0.74 5.58 -38.25
CA HIS A 550 0.81 4.11 -38.17
C HIS A 550 0.20 3.59 -36.86
N HIS A 551 -1.14 3.58 -36.80
CA HIS A 551 -1.91 3.32 -35.58
C HIS A 551 -1.67 1.94 -34.94
N SER A 552 -1.19 0.95 -35.69
CA SER A 552 -0.96 -0.43 -35.21
C SER A 552 0.43 -0.67 -34.62
N MET A 553 1.34 0.31 -34.70
CA MET A 553 2.72 0.14 -34.22
C MET A 553 2.90 0.85 -32.87
N SER A 554 3.06 0.07 -31.81
CA SER A 554 3.61 0.55 -30.54
C SER A 554 5.11 0.72 -30.70
N LEU A 555 5.63 1.87 -30.27
CA LEU A 555 7.06 2.17 -30.25
C LEU A 555 7.53 2.23 -28.79
N ASP A 556 8.81 1.94 -28.57
CA ASP A 556 9.47 2.17 -27.29
C ASP A 556 10.95 2.49 -27.52
N THR A 557 11.17 3.61 -28.21
CA THR A 557 12.52 4.01 -28.64
C THR A 557 12.92 5.31 -27.94
N ILE A 558 14.05 5.29 -27.23
CA ILE A 558 14.63 6.49 -26.62
C ILE A 558 15.53 7.18 -27.64
N LEU A 559 15.26 8.46 -27.90
CA LEU A 559 16.00 9.30 -28.85
C LEU A 559 16.59 10.52 -28.16
N THR A 560 17.67 11.06 -28.76
CA THR A 560 18.38 12.27 -28.32
C THR A 560 18.36 13.34 -29.42
N PRO A 561 18.75 14.60 -29.17
CA PRO A 561 18.68 15.70 -30.15
C PRO A 561 19.30 15.38 -31.52
N VAL A 562 20.32 14.53 -31.57
CA VAL A 562 20.96 14.09 -32.83
C VAL A 562 19.96 13.35 -33.74
N ASP A 563 18.98 12.67 -33.15
CA ASP A 563 17.99 11.87 -33.87
C ASP A 563 16.64 12.59 -34.05
N PHE A 564 16.45 13.76 -33.42
CA PHE A 564 15.16 14.48 -33.48
C PHE A 564 14.79 14.92 -34.88
N SER A 565 15.77 15.12 -35.77
CA SER A 565 15.50 15.41 -37.18
C SER A 565 14.66 14.34 -37.87
N GLN A 566 14.67 13.10 -37.36
CA GLN A 566 13.84 12.00 -37.86
C GLN A 566 12.37 12.14 -37.44
N LEU A 567 12.10 12.86 -36.36
CA LEU A 567 10.75 13.12 -35.82
C LEU A 567 10.10 14.38 -36.40
N GLY A 568 10.91 15.33 -36.86
CA GLY A 568 10.47 16.65 -37.32
C GLY A 568 10.61 17.73 -36.23
N GLU A 569 9.85 18.81 -36.37
CA GLU A 569 9.84 19.91 -35.38
C GLU A 569 8.92 19.55 -34.21
N LEU A 570 9.29 19.98 -33.00
CA LEU A 570 8.44 19.87 -31.82
C LEU A 570 7.29 20.87 -31.92
N GLU A 571 6.05 20.41 -32.06
CA GLU A 571 4.90 21.28 -32.31
C GLU A 571 4.12 21.64 -31.05
N ALA A 572 3.80 20.65 -30.22
CA ALA A 572 2.87 20.84 -29.10
C ALA A 572 3.05 19.82 -27.97
N SER A 573 2.54 20.19 -26.79
CA SER A 573 2.23 19.23 -25.73
C SER A 573 0.84 18.66 -25.98
N GLU A 574 0.67 17.38 -25.71
CA GLU A 574 -0.56 16.64 -25.94
C GLU A 574 -1.12 16.10 -24.61
N ARG A 575 -2.43 15.85 -24.56
CA ARG A 575 -3.05 15.20 -23.41
C ARG A 575 -2.95 13.69 -23.59
N PRO A 576 -2.39 12.95 -22.62
CA PRO A 576 -2.20 11.50 -22.77
C PRO A 576 -3.50 10.72 -22.98
N ASP A 577 -4.57 11.13 -22.31
CA ASP A 577 -5.91 10.52 -22.39
C ASP A 577 -6.47 10.48 -23.82
N ASP A 578 -6.20 11.51 -24.62
CA ASP A 578 -6.69 11.62 -26.00
C ASP A 578 -6.15 10.49 -26.90
N TYR A 579 -5.02 9.88 -26.49
CA TYR A 579 -4.34 8.83 -27.23
C TYR A 579 -4.33 7.48 -26.50
N GLN A 580 -4.98 7.39 -25.32
CA GLN A 580 -4.92 6.25 -24.40
C GLN A 580 -3.48 5.86 -24.07
N LEU A 581 -2.63 6.88 -23.91
CA LEU A 581 -1.23 6.69 -23.58
C LEU A 581 -0.99 6.95 -22.10
N SER A 582 -0.07 6.18 -21.57
CA SER A 582 0.53 6.36 -20.26
C SER A 582 2.03 6.60 -20.47
N PRO A 583 2.72 7.37 -19.59
CA PRO A 583 4.18 7.43 -19.55
C PRO A 583 4.84 6.05 -19.41
N PHE A 584 4.08 4.99 -19.10
CA PHE A 584 4.50 3.58 -19.08
C PHE A 584 3.45 2.69 -19.71
#